data_AF-K0R1P7-F1
#
_entry.id   AF-K0R1P7-F1
#
_cell.length_a   1.000
_cell.length_b   1.000
_cell.length_c   1.000
_cell.angle_alpha   90.00
_cell.angle_beta   90.00
_cell.angle_gamma   90.00
#
_symmetry.space_group_name_H-M   'P 1'
#
loop_
_entity.id
_entity.type
_entity.pdbx_description
1 polymer ?
#
loop_
_entity_poly.entity_id
_entity_poly.type
_entity_poly.pdbx_seq_one_letter_code
_entity_poly.pdbx_strand_id
1 'polypeptide(L)'
;MLFAVASCCESVIACRVSPIQKALLLKMVRKYVAPTPTTLAIGDGANDVGMIQEAHIGIGISGLEGQQAVNASDFAIAQFRFLEPLLLIHGRWNFMRMSKAVLFFFYKNAALVGSIIVFSSQSLHSGNPLYDSWIIAVFNFVGASLPVVFMAIFDRDLPREYILQNPEVYKSGPCNEYLSVRMTLRWAFITIIQVLVIYHFSAPALQLGGGATSAFKGLMGNFDREVGDGEGGDMKVFGTTIYSQLIFVVTMKSLIHGEFPTFTCRRGKGEGWPHRLGYTWIGVSWFSIIFYIWFLYMYMLIGRRGVGTFFSFIYVTPHVLNMRSITWMVSILVPTIACILDVAGKLYSNLYYPTQSQIHAEIAAKEGTQKNPA
;
A
#
# COMPACT_ATOMS: atom_id res chain seq x y z
N MET A 1 27.65 32.16 -16.05
CA MET A 1 27.63 32.21 -17.53
C MET A 1 27.82 30.83 -18.15
N LEU A 2 28.94 30.13 -17.93
CA LEU A 2 29.20 28.80 -18.54
C LEU A 2 28.11 27.75 -18.26
N PHE A 3 27.64 27.67 -17.02
CA PHE A 3 26.55 26.77 -16.64
C PHE A 3 25.24 27.08 -17.37
N ALA A 4 24.90 28.37 -17.54
CA ALA A 4 23.67 28.78 -18.22
C ALA A 4 23.70 28.41 -19.71
N VAL A 5 24.87 28.52 -20.36
CA VAL A 5 25.03 28.05 -21.75
C VAL A 5 24.91 26.53 -21.81
N ALA A 6 25.57 25.81 -20.89
CA ALA A 6 25.50 24.35 -20.81
C ALA A 6 24.06 23.83 -20.59
N SER A 7 23.23 24.54 -19.82
CA SER A 7 21.83 24.17 -19.60
C SER A 7 20.93 24.34 -20.83
N CYS A 8 21.34 25.13 -21.82
CA CYS A 8 20.60 25.31 -23.07
C CYS A 8 21.02 24.31 -24.17
N CYS A 9 22.09 23.55 -23.95
CA CYS A 9 22.60 22.59 -24.93
C CYS A 9 21.93 21.22 -24.78
N GLU A 10 21.70 20.52 -25.90
CA GLU A 10 21.21 19.14 -25.89
C GLU A 10 22.25 18.15 -25.34
N SER A 11 23.54 18.43 -25.56
CA SER A 11 24.63 17.62 -25.03
C SER A 11 25.82 18.49 -24.61
N VAL A 12 26.53 18.03 -23.58
CA VAL A 12 27.71 18.71 -23.03
C VAL A 12 28.83 17.67 -22.86
N ILE A 13 29.99 17.96 -23.44
CA ILE A 13 31.18 17.10 -23.34
C ILE A 13 32.25 17.87 -22.60
N ALA A 14 32.73 17.31 -21.49
CA ALA A 14 33.82 17.88 -20.71
C ALA A 14 35.09 17.03 -20.92
N CYS A 15 36.15 17.66 -21.45
CA CYS A 15 37.40 16.97 -21.80
C CYS A 15 38.51 17.28 -20.79
N ARG A 16 39.41 16.31 -20.55
CA ARG A 16 40.58 16.43 -19.66
C ARG A 16 40.24 16.96 -18.25
N VAL A 17 39.12 16.49 -17.72
CA VAL A 17 38.59 16.89 -16.42
C VAL A 17 39.28 16.08 -15.31
N SER A 18 39.79 16.76 -14.28
CA SER A 18 40.34 16.08 -13.11
C SER A 18 39.23 15.42 -12.28
N PRO A 19 39.53 14.37 -11.47
CA PRO A 19 38.53 13.68 -10.65
C PRO A 19 37.68 14.63 -9.78
N ILE A 20 38.31 15.66 -9.20
CA ILE A 20 37.63 16.64 -8.37
C ILE A 20 36.70 17.55 -9.18
N GLN A 21 37.07 17.88 -10.42
CA GLN A 21 36.26 18.69 -11.32
C GLN A 21 35.03 17.92 -11.82
N LYS A 22 35.12 16.59 -12.00
CA LYS A 22 33.96 15.74 -12.35
C LYS A 22 32.87 15.82 -11.28
N ALA A 23 33.26 15.69 -10.00
CA ALA A 23 32.34 15.86 -8.88
C ALA A 23 31.76 17.29 -8.81
N LEU A 24 32.60 18.31 -9.05
CA LEU A 24 32.16 19.70 -9.01
C LEU A 24 31.12 20.01 -10.10
N LEU A 25 31.22 19.41 -11.30
CA LEU A 25 30.20 19.52 -12.34
C LEU A 25 28.83 19.02 -11.86
N LEU A 26 28.78 17.82 -11.25
CA LEU A 26 27.54 17.29 -10.66
C LEU A 26 26.98 18.19 -9.57
N LYS A 27 27.85 18.67 -8.68
CA LYS A 27 27.45 19.58 -7.60
C LYS A 27 26.86 20.89 -8.13
N MET A 28 27.39 21.42 -9.23
CA MET A 28 26.82 22.58 -9.92
C MET A 28 25.44 22.27 -10.49
N VAL A 29 25.25 21.13 -11.15
CA VAL A 29 23.93 20.71 -11.67
C VAL A 29 22.90 20.64 -10.54
N ARG A 30 23.24 20.00 -9.42
CA ARG A 30 22.34 19.87 -8.26
C ARG A 30 21.99 21.22 -7.62
N LYS A 31 22.92 22.17 -7.62
CA LYS A 31 22.74 23.47 -6.98
C LYS A 31 21.99 24.48 -7.84
N TYR A 32 22.24 24.47 -9.15
CA TYR A 32 21.79 25.54 -10.05
C TYR A 32 20.63 25.15 -10.98
N VAL A 33 20.31 23.85 -11.17
CA VAL A 33 19.09 23.45 -11.89
C VAL A 33 17.90 23.42 -10.92
N ALA A 34 16.82 24.10 -11.30
CA ALA A 34 15.54 24.09 -10.60
C ALA A 34 14.41 23.63 -11.55
N PRO A 35 13.53 22.69 -11.15
CA PRO A 35 13.58 21.92 -9.91
C PRO A 35 14.82 21.01 -9.86
N THR A 36 15.28 20.68 -8.65
CA THR A 36 16.50 19.88 -8.44
C THR A 36 16.33 18.52 -9.13
N PRO A 37 17.16 18.18 -10.12
CA PRO A 37 17.03 16.94 -10.86
C PRO A 37 17.66 15.78 -10.06
N THR A 38 17.12 14.58 -10.26
CA THR A 38 17.79 13.34 -9.83
C THR A 38 18.98 13.11 -10.75
N THR A 39 20.17 13.03 -10.18
CA THR A 39 21.43 12.86 -10.92
C THR A 39 21.95 11.44 -10.77
N LEU A 40 22.45 10.89 -11.87
CA LEU A 40 23.04 9.56 -11.92
C LEU A 40 24.45 9.67 -12.50
N ALA A 41 25.41 9.03 -11.85
CA ALA A 41 26.80 8.98 -12.29
C ALA A 41 27.24 7.55 -12.55
N ILE A 42 28.03 7.35 -13.59
CA ILE A 42 28.53 6.04 -14.01
C ILE A 42 30.04 6.14 -14.16
N GLY A 43 30.76 5.14 -13.65
CA GLY A 43 32.21 5.04 -13.83
C GLY A 43 32.73 3.64 -13.61
N ASP A 44 33.93 3.38 -14.11
CA ASP A 44 34.65 2.10 -14.03
C ASP A 44 35.95 2.21 -13.23
N GLY A 45 36.56 3.39 -13.18
CA GLY A 45 37.86 3.62 -12.55
C GLY A 45 37.83 4.45 -11.26
N ALA A 46 38.98 4.50 -10.58
CA ALA A 46 39.22 5.30 -9.37
C ALA A 46 38.92 6.81 -9.56
N ASN A 47 39.12 7.29 -10.79
CA ASN A 47 38.92 8.69 -11.16
C ASN A 47 37.45 9.13 -11.10
N ASP A 48 36.51 8.17 -11.12
CA ASP A 48 35.08 8.43 -11.12
C ASP A 48 34.45 8.24 -9.74
N VAL A 49 35.19 7.73 -8.76
CA VAL A 49 34.69 7.51 -7.39
C VAL A 49 34.10 8.78 -6.79
N GLY A 50 34.81 9.91 -6.90
CA GLY A 50 34.32 11.19 -6.39
C GLY A 50 33.08 11.70 -7.13
N MET A 51 32.93 11.37 -8.42
CA MET A 51 31.75 11.70 -9.22
C MET A 51 30.55 10.82 -8.82
N ILE A 52 30.78 9.51 -8.66
CA ILE A 52 29.80 8.50 -8.24
C ILE A 52 29.21 8.86 -6.88
N GLN A 53 30.06 9.23 -5.91
CA GLN A 53 29.63 9.59 -4.55
C GLN A 53 28.87 10.92 -4.46
N GLU A 54 29.09 11.84 -5.41
CA GLU A 54 28.40 13.13 -5.43
C GLU A 54 27.02 13.06 -6.12
N ALA A 55 26.76 12.02 -6.92
CA ALA A 55 25.46 11.79 -7.54
C ALA A 55 24.41 11.27 -6.54
N HIS A 56 23.12 11.37 -6.90
CA HIS A 56 22.06 10.74 -6.09
C HIS A 56 22.05 9.22 -6.24
N ILE A 57 22.48 8.73 -7.41
CA ILE A 57 22.61 7.31 -7.72
C ILE A 57 23.96 7.09 -8.39
N GLY A 58 24.82 6.30 -7.75
CA GLY A 58 26.12 5.92 -8.26
C GLY A 58 26.10 4.52 -8.88
N ILE A 59 26.59 4.38 -10.11
CA ILE A 59 26.69 3.09 -10.80
C ILE A 59 28.14 2.79 -11.17
N GLY A 60 28.66 1.67 -10.66
CA GLY A 60 29.98 1.16 -10.99
C GLY A 60 29.90 0.14 -12.12
N ILE A 61 30.73 0.30 -13.14
CA ILE A 61 30.94 -0.72 -14.17
C ILE A 61 32.10 -1.61 -13.73
N SER A 62 31.86 -2.92 -13.67
CA SER A 62 32.92 -3.90 -13.39
C SER A 62 33.85 -4.03 -14.59
N GLY A 63 34.96 -3.28 -14.55
CA GLY A 63 35.98 -3.25 -15.59
C GLY A 63 37.27 -3.96 -15.17
N LEU A 64 38.23 -4.00 -16.10
CA LEU A 64 39.58 -4.54 -15.89
C LEU A 64 40.50 -3.58 -15.12
N GLU A 65 40.17 -2.27 -15.08
CA GLU A 65 40.98 -1.22 -14.48
C GLU A 65 40.92 -1.19 -12.93
N GLY A 66 40.07 -2.01 -12.32
CA GLY A 66 39.98 -2.18 -10.88
C GLY A 66 38.54 -2.20 -10.35
N GLN A 67 38.37 -2.63 -9.10
CA GLN A 67 37.05 -2.73 -8.45
C GLN A 67 36.70 -1.49 -7.61
N GLN A 68 37.49 -0.42 -7.69
CA GLN A 68 37.32 0.75 -6.81
C GLN A 68 36.02 1.51 -7.09
N ALA A 69 35.65 1.73 -8.36
CA ALA A 69 34.39 2.37 -8.72
C ALA A 69 33.18 1.51 -8.29
N VAL A 70 33.27 0.20 -8.48
CA VAL A 70 32.24 -0.77 -8.07
C VAL A 70 32.00 -0.73 -6.57
N ASN A 71 33.08 -0.79 -5.77
CA ASN A 71 32.99 -0.79 -4.31
C ASN A 71 32.47 0.54 -3.74
N ALA A 72 32.64 1.63 -4.47
CA ALA A 72 32.17 2.96 -4.07
C ALA A 72 30.80 3.35 -4.68
N SER A 73 30.16 2.45 -5.43
CA SER A 73 28.88 2.69 -6.12
C SER A 73 27.70 2.03 -5.41
N ASP A 74 26.49 2.55 -5.63
CA ASP A 74 25.24 1.95 -5.10
C ASP A 74 24.86 0.68 -5.87
N PHE A 75 25.11 0.66 -7.19
CA PHE A 75 24.83 -0.47 -8.06
C PHE A 75 26.04 -0.84 -8.91
N ALA A 76 26.35 -2.14 -8.95
CA ALA A 76 27.40 -2.69 -9.80
C ALA A 76 26.79 -3.38 -11.04
N ILE A 77 27.21 -2.96 -12.24
CA ILE A 77 26.84 -3.62 -13.50
C ILE A 77 28.08 -4.10 -14.25
N ALA A 78 27.97 -5.21 -14.97
CA ALA A 78 29.12 -5.74 -15.72
C ALA A 78 29.39 -5.00 -17.04
N GLN A 79 28.33 -4.47 -17.68
CA GLN A 79 28.41 -3.83 -19.00
C GLN A 79 27.42 -2.67 -19.05
N PHE A 80 27.77 -1.62 -19.81
CA PHE A 80 26.91 -0.43 -19.98
C PHE A 80 25.51 -0.77 -20.52
N ARG A 81 25.37 -1.79 -21.38
CA ARG A 81 24.06 -2.22 -21.91
C ARG A 81 23.05 -2.64 -20.83
N PHE A 82 23.50 -3.01 -19.63
CA PHE A 82 22.61 -3.37 -18.53
C PHE A 82 22.03 -2.16 -17.79
N LEU A 83 22.51 -0.94 -18.10
CA LEU A 83 21.95 0.29 -17.58
C LEU A 83 20.50 0.50 -18.02
N GLU A 84 20.20 0.21 -19.28
CA GLU A 84 18.87 0.36 -19.86
C GLU A 84 17.80 -0.47 -19.11
N PRO A 85 17.93 -1.80 -18.94
CA PRO A 85 16.97 -2.57 -18.15
C PRO A 85 17.01 -2.25 -16.66
N LEU A 86 18.14 -1.79 -16.12
CA LEU A 86 18.21 -1.36 -14.71
C LEU A 86 17.33 -0.13 -14.48
N LEU A 87 17.45 0.91 -15.31
CA LEU A 87 16.69 2.15 -15.14
C LEU A 87 15.24 2.00 -15.61
N LEU A 88 15.03 1.59 -16.86
CA LEU A 88 13.70 1.60 -17.47
C LEU A 88 12.75 0.61 -16.79
N ILE A 89 13.22 -0.61 -16.49
CA ILE A 89 12.39 -1.64 -15.88
C ILE A 89 12.41 -1.53 -14.35
N HIS A 90 13.59 -1.74 -13.74
CA HIS A 90 13.67 -1.85 -12.28
C HIS A 90 13.46 -0.50 -11.59
N GLY A 91 14.02 0.58 -12.15
CA GLY A 91 13.82 1.93 -11.64
C GLY A 91 12.35 2.36 -11.65
N ARG A 92 11.65 2.20 -12.79
CA ARG A 92 10.21 2.53 -12.89
C ARG A 92 9.37 1.70 -11.92
N TRP A 93 9.55 0.38 -11.91
CA TRP A 93 8.76 -0.50 -11.03
C TRP A 93 9.01 -0.18 -9.56
N ASN A 94 10.26 0.07 -9.17
CA ASN A 94 10.58 0.42 -7.79
C ASN A 94 9.95 1.76 -7.39
N PHE A 95 10.01 2.77 -8.26
CA PHE A 95 9.37 4.06 -8.01
C PHE A 95 7.85 3.92 -7.81
N MET A 96 7.17 3.21 -8.70
CA MET A 96 5.73 2.95 -8.58
C MET A 96 5.41 2.20 -7.29
N ARG A 97 6.12 1.10 -7.03
CA ARG A 97 5.92 0.25 -5.84
C ARG A 97 6.08 1.04 -4.54
N MET A 98 7.17 1.80 -4.42
CA MET A 98 7.42 2.62 -3.23
C MET A 98 6.38 3.72 -3.08
N SER A 99 5.96 4.36 -4.18
CA SER A 99 4.90 5.37 -4.14
C SER A 99 3.57 4.79 -3.64
N LYS A 100 3.15 3.63 -4.17
CA LYS A 100 1.95 2.93 -3.69
C LYS A 100 2.11 2.52 -2.22
N ALA A 101 3.27 1.97 -1.83
CA ALA A 101 3.54 1.55 -0.46
C ALA A 101 3.38 2.71 0.54
N VAL A 102 3.94 3.88 0.23
CA VAL A 102 3.83 5.08 1.07
C VAL A 102 2.38 5.53 1.19
N LEU A 103 1.64 5.62 0.06
CA LEU A 103 0.23 6.01 0.07
C LEU A 103 -0.64 5.04 0.89
N PHE A 104 -0.43 3.73 0.74
CA PHE A 104 -1.13 2.72 1.51
C PHE A 104 -0.76 2.73 3.00
N PHE A 105 0.50 3.02 3.33
CA PHE A 105 0.95 3.13 4.72
C PHE A 105 0.30 4.34 5.41
N PHE A 106 0.26 5.50 4.75
CA PHE A 106 -0.47 6.64 5.30
C PHE A 106 -1.96 6.37 5.41
N TYR A 107 -2.56 5.78 4.37
CA TYR A 107 -3.96 5.41 4.34
C TYR A 107 -4.37 4.50 5.51
N LYS A 108 -3.69 3.36 5.72
CA LYS A 108 -4.09 2.40 6.75
C LYS A 108 -4.01 3.02 8.16
N ASN A 109 -2.96 3.80 8.42
CA ASN A 109 -2.75 4.42 9.72
C ASN A 109 -3.73 5.58 9.95
N ALA A 110 -3.96 6.41 8.93
CA ALA A 110 -4.95 7.48 8.99
C ALA A 110 -6.37 6.93 9.15
N ALA A 111 -6.71 5.79 8.52
CA ALA A 111 -8.01 5.14 8.71
C ALA A 111 -8.19 4.63 10.14
N LEU A 112 -7.16 3.98 10.71
CA LEU A 112 -7.17 3.52 12.10
C LEU A 112 -7.32 4.70 13.07
N VAL A 113 -6.45 5.70 12.99
CA VAL A 113 -6.49 6.87 13.88
C VAL A 113 -7.76 7.69 13.67
N GLY A 114 -8.20 7.86 12.43
CA GLY A 114 -9.44 8.55 12.09
C GLY A 114 -10.65 7.93 12.77
N SER A 115 -10.75 6.59 12.79
CA SER A 115 -11.86 5.92 13.48
C SER A 115 -11.86 6.17 15.00
N ILE A 116 -10.69 6.28 15.63
CA ILE A 116 -10.54 6.63 17.04
C ILE A 116 -10.96 8.09 17.27
N ILE A 117 -10.60 9.01 16.38
CA ILE A 117 -10.99 10.43 16.46
C ILE A 117 -12.52 10.58 16.41
N VAL A 118 -13.18 9.92 15.45
CA VAL A 118 -14.64 9.99 15.34
C VAL A 118 -15.32 9.42 16.59
N PHE A 119 -14.82 8.30 17.11
CA PHE A 119 -15.31 7.74 18.38
C PHE A 119 -15.06 8.64 19.58
N SER A 120 -13.87 9.25 19.67
CA SER A 120 -13.52 10.16 20.75
C SER A 120 -14.46 11.36 20.79
N SER A 121 -14.85 11.87 19.62
CA SER A 121 -15.84 12.95 19.51
C SER A 121 -17.23 12.52 20.03
N GLN A 122 -17.68 11.30 19.73
CA GLN A 122 -18.96 10.80 20.26
C GLN A 122 -18.94 10.49 21.76
N SER A 123 -17.78 10.15 22.31
CA SER A 123 -17.59 9.88 23.74
C SER A 123 -17.23 11.12 24.55
N LEU A 124 -17.43 12.33 24.00
CA LEU A 124 -17.10 13.62 24.64
C LEU A 124 -15.64 13.67 25.14
N HIS A 125 -14.74 13.04 24.40
CA HIS A 125 -13.31 12.93 24.71
C HIS A 125 -13.03 12.34 26.10
N SER A 126 -13.84 11.36 26.55
CA SER A 126 -13.67 10.69 27.86
C SER A 126 -12.37 9.91 28.04
N GLY A 127 -11.58 9.71 26.98
CA GLY A 127 -10.33 8.95 27.01
C GLY A 127 -10.52 7.43 26.94
N ASN A 128 -11.75 6.95 26.79
CA ASN A 128 -12.01 5.51 26.63
C ASN A 128 -11.45 4.99 25.29
N PRO A 129 -10.68 3.90 25.28
CA PRO A 129 -10.16 3.34 24.04
C PRO A 129 -11.25 2.58 23.27
N LEU A 130 -11.39 2.87 21.97
CA LEU A 130 -12.27 2.11 21.08
C LEU A 130 -11.77 0.69 20.86
N TYR A 131 -10.45 0.51 20.71
CA TYR A 131 -9.83 -0.77 20.39
C TYR A 131 -8.98 -1.28 21.56
N ASP A 132 -8.94 -2.59 21.71
CA ASP A 132 -8.01 -3.23 22.65
C ASP A 132 -6.56 -3.10 22.17
N SER A 133 -5.62 -2.84 23.09
CA SER A 133 -4.21 -2.58 22.78
C SER A 133 -3.56 -3.69 21.94
N TRP A 134 -3.93 -4.94 22.17
CA TRP A 134 -3.39 -6.08 21.40
C TRP A 134 -3.97 -6.17 20.00
N ILE A 135 -5.23 -5.77 19.82
CA ILE A 135 -5.86 -5.67 18.50
C ILE A 135 -5.18 -4.58 17.68
N ILE A 136 -4.91 -3.40 18.27
CA ILE A 136 -4.16 -2.33 17.62
C ILE A 136 -2.77 -2.82 17.16
N ALA A 137 -2.07 -3.59 18.01
CA ALA A 137 -0.75 -4.11 17.67
C ALA A 137 -0.79 -5.04 16.43
N VAL A 138 -1.82 -5.88 16.30
CA VAL A 138 -1.97 -6.78 15.15
C VAL A 138 -2.26 -6.05 13.85
N PHE A 139 -2.87 -4.87 13.90
CA PHE A 139 -3.14 -4.03 12.73
C PHE A 139 -1.87 -3.73 11.96
N ASN A 140 -0.84 -3.36 12.72
CA ASN A 140 0.43 -2.91 12.20
C ASN A 140 1.36 -4.07 11.81
N PHE A 141 1.18 -5.25 12.41
CA PHE A 141 2.08 -6.38 12.15
C PHE A 141 1.66 -7.20 10.92
N VAL A 142 0.48 -7.81 10.90
CA VAL A 142 0.08 -8.75 9.84
C VAL A 142 -1.26 -8.40 9.20
N GLY A 143 -2.22 -7.92 9.98
CA GLY A 143 -3.60 -7.72 9.50
C GLY A 143 -3.67 -6.80 8.28
N ALA A 144 -3.27 -5.54 8.42
CA ALA A 144 -3.37 -4.55 7.33
C ALA A 144 -2.05 -4.33 6.58
N SER A 145 -0.90 -4.66 7.19
CA SER A 145 0.42 -4.38 6.61
C SER A 145 0.87 -5.41 5.58
N LEU A 146 0.46 -6.68 5.71
CA LEU A 146 0.93 -7.74 4.81
C LEU A 146 0.50 -7.49 3.35
N PRO A 147 -0.75 -7.16 3.02
CA PRO A 147 -1.14 -6.83 1.64
C PRO A 147 -0.35 -5.64 1.07
N VAL A 148 -0.04 -4.64 1.90
CA VAL A 148 0.73 -3.45 1.50
C VAL A 148 2.18 -3.81 1.18
N VAL A 149 2.81 -4.65 2.00
CA VAL A 149 4.19 -5.11 1.77
C VAL A 149 4.28 -5.96 0.50
N PHE A 150 3.35 -6.89 0.29
CA PHE A 150 3.32 -7.68 -0.94
C PHE A 150 3.12 -6.79 -2.18
N MET A 151 2.29 -5.74 -2.09
CA MET A 151 2.15 -4.72 -3.14
C MET A 151 3.46 -3.96 -3.38
N ALA A 152 4.13 -3.54 -2.32
CA ALA A 152 5.39 -2.82 -2.41
C ALA A 152 6.53 -3.66 -3.03
N ILE A 153 6.49 -4.98 -2.93
CA ILE A 153 7.58 -5.83 -3.44
C ILE A 153 7.28 -6.32 -4.85
N PHE A 154 6.06 -6.78 -5.10
CA PHE A 154 5.79 -7.59 -6.28
C PHE A 154 4.97 -6.88 -7.35
N ASP A 155 4.29 -5.77 -7.06
CA ASP A 155 3.37 -5.14 -8.00
C ASP A 155 4.06 -4.70 -9.31
N ARG A 156 3.36 -4.88 -10.43
CA ARG A 156 3.86 -4.59 -11.78
C ARG A 156 2.71 -4.04 -12.62
N ASP A 157 2.92 -2.87 -13.18
CA ASP A 157 1.99 -2.16 -14.07
C ASP A 157 2.09 -2.65 -15.50
N LEU A 158 3.32 -2.72 -16.05
CA LEU A 158 3.59 -3.01 -17.45
C LEU A 158 4.58 -4.18 -17.61
N PRO A 159 4.45 -4.99 -18.68
CA PRO A 159 5.37 -6.08 -18.95
C PRO A 159 6.76 -5.55 -19.36
N ARG A 160 7.80 -6.36 -19.09
CA ARG A 160 9.22 -5.97 -19.31
C ARG A 160 9.48 -5.59 -20.76
N GLU A 161 8.94 -6.38 -21.68
CA GLU A 161 9.17 -6.24 -23.11
C GLU A 161 8.57 -4.94 -23.66
N TYR A 162 7.40 -4.54 -23.14
CA TYR A 162 6.74 -3.30 -23.53
C TYR A 162 7.50 -2.06 -23.05
N ILE A 163 8.05 -2.10 -21.83
CA ILE A 163 8.84 -1.00 -21.27
C ILE A 163 10.12 -0.75 -22.08
N LEU A 164 10.80 -1.81 -22.52
CA LEU A 164 11.99 -1.68 -23.36
C LEU A 164 11.67 -1.15 -24.76
N GLN A 165 10.52 -1.53 -25.33
CA GLN A 165 10.07 -1.03 -26.63
C GLN A 165 9.62 0.43 -26.58
N ASN A 166 9.12 0.90 -25.42
CA ASN A 166 8.60 2.24 -25.23
C ASN A 166 9.29 2.96 -24.04
N PRO A 167 10.53 3.47 -24.21
CA PRO A 167 11.27 4.14 -23.15
C PRO A 167 10.58 5.41 -22.61
N GLU A 168 9.67 6.01 -23.38
CA GLU A 168 8.90 7.21 -22.98
C GLU A 168 8.09 7.00 -21.71
N VAL A 169 7.69 5.75 -21.45
CA VAL A 169 7.01 5.33 -20.23
C VAL A 169 7.82 5.70 -18.98
N TYR A 170 9.14 5.79 -19.04
CA TYR A 170 9.96 6.17 -17.88
C TYR A 170 9.70 7.60 -17.36
N LYS A 171 9.10 8.49 -18.18
CA LYS A 171 8.80 9.88 -17.81
C LYS A 171 7.88 10.01 -16.58
N SER A 172 7.10 8.97 -16.24
CA SER A 172 6.23 8.96 -15.05
C SER A 172 6.99 9.15 -13.73
N GLY A 173 8.24 8.68 -13.65
CA GLY A 173 9.09 8.78 -12.47
C GLY A 173 9.51 10.24 -12.22
N PRO A 174 10.27 10.86 -13.16
CA PRO A 174 10.66 12.26 -13.05
C PRO A 174 9.48 13.24 -12.92
N CYS A 175 8.33 12.94 -13.55
CA CYS A 175 7.12 13.77 -13.42
C CYS A 175 6.35 13.54 -12.10
N ASN A 176 6.82 12.63 -11.25
CA ASN A 176 6.23 12.26 -9.98
C ASN A 176 4.73 11.92 -10.09
N GLU A 177 4.37 11.10 -11.08
CA GLU A 177 2.97 10.78 -11.39
C GLU A 177 2.26 10.04 -10.24
N TYR A 178 2.97 9.12 -9.58
CA TYR A 178 2.40 8.27 -8.52
C TYR A 178 2.37 8.93 -7.12
N LEU A 179 3.30 9.85 -6.82
CA LEU A 179 3.39 10.55 -5.53
C LEU A 179 3.24 12.08 -5.66
N SER A 180 2.36 12.50 -6.58
CA SER A 180 1.97 13.90 -6.70
C SER A 180 1.15 14.37 -5.50
N VAL A 181 1.29 15.64 -5.11
CA VAL A 181 0.47 16.28 -4.05
C VAL A 181 -1.03 16.09 -4.33
N ARG A 182 -1.44 16.16 -5.60
CA ARG A 182 -2.83 15.93 -6.01
C ARG A 182 -3.31 14.52 -5.65
N MET A 183 -2.46 13.52 -5.87
CA MET A 183 -2.76 12.13 -5.55
C MET A 183 -2.84 11.94 -4.03
N THR A 184 -1.88 12.48 -3.28
CA THR A 184 -1.88 12.42 -1.81
C THR A 184 -3.14 13.07 -1.22
N LEU A 185 -3.55 14.24 -1.70
CA LEU A 185 -4.79 14.91 -1.26
C LEU A 185 -6.04 14.09 -1.60
N ARG A 186 -6.07 13.48 -2.79
CA ARG A 186 -7.17 12.58 -3.18
C ARG A 186 -7.26 11.38 -2.22
N TRP A 187 -6.14 10.76 -1.90
CA TRP A 187 -6.08 9.65 -0.94
C TRP A 187 -6.52 10.08 0.45
N ALA A 188 -6.08 11.25 0.93
CA ALA A 188 -6.49 11.79 2.22
C ALA A 188 -8.01 12.03 2.29
N PHE A 189 -8.59 12.66 1.25
CA PHE A 189 -10.02 12.93 1.17
C PHE A 189 -10.85 11.63 1.17
N ILE A 190 -10.44 10.64 0.37
CA ILE A 190 -11.10 9.32 0.33
C ILE A 190 -10.99 8.63 1.70
N THR A 191 -9.86 8.75 2.39
CA THR A 191 -9.67 8.17 3.73
C THR A 191 -10.69 8.74 4.72
N ILE A 192 -10.87 10.07 4.73
CA ILE A 192 -11.84 10.73 5.62
C ILE A 192 -13.25 10.22 5.34
N ILE A 193 -13.67 10.17 4.07
CA ILE A 193 -14.98 9.65 3.69
C ILE A 193 -15.15 8.20 4.14
N GLN A 194 -14.15 7.35 3.88
CA GLN A 194 -14.23 5.93 4.23
C GLN A 194 -14.33 5.73 5.74
N VAL A 195 -13.56 6.47 6.54
CA VAL A 195 -13.67 6.43 8.01
C VAL A 195 -15.06 6.85 8.48
N LEU A 196 -15.59 7.96 7.93
CA LEU A 196 -16.93 8.44 8.29
C LEU A 196 -18.01 7.43 7.89
N VAL A 197 -17.94 6.84 6.70
CA VAL A 197 -18.87 5.81 6.26
C VAL A 197 -18.77 4.58 7.15
N ILE A 198 -17.56 4.08 7.44
CA ILE A 198 -17.38 2.92 8.31
C ILE A 198 -18.00 3.18 9.67
N TYR A 199 -17.69 4.31 10.27
CA TYR A 199 -18.12 4.59 11.63
C TYR A 199 -19.63 4.94 11.72
N HIS A 200 -20.14 5.83 10.86
CA HIS A 200 -21.54 6.27 10.90
C HIS A 200 -22.54 5.26 10.33
N PHE A 201 -22.13 4.29 9.51
CA PHE A 201 -23.01 3.17 9.18
C PHE A 201 -22.97 2.07 10.24
N SER A 202 -21.79 1.77 10.78
CA SER A 202 -21.65 0.72 11.79
C SER A 202 -22.22 1.10 13.15
N ALA A 203 -22.02 2.34 13.62
CA ALA A 203 -22.49 2.75 14.95
C ALA A 203 -24.02 2.66 15.09
N PRO A 204 -24.83 3.26 14.21
CA PRO A 204 -26.28 3.10 14.24
C PRO A 204 -26.73 1.69 13.93
N ALA A 205 -26.09 0.95 13.00
CA ALA A 205 -26.50 -0.43 12.74
C ALA A 205 -26.29 -1.34 13.96
N LEU A 206 -25.19 -1.15 14.69
CA LEU A 206 -24.87 -1.90 15.90
C LEU A 206 -25.69 -1.43 17.13
N GLN A 207 -26.15 -0.17 17.15
CA GLN A 207 -26.98 0.43 18.22
C GLN A 207 -28.50 0.25 18.00
N LEU A 208 -29.03 0.48 16.79
CA LEU A 208 -30.44 0.24 16.44
C LEU A 208 -30.77 -1.26 16.40
N GLY A 209 -29.85 -2.09 15.91
CA GLY A 209 -29.93 -3.54 16.10
C GLY A 209 -29.78 -3.97 17.57
N GLY A 210 -29.39 -3.03 18.44
CA GLY A 210 -29.31 -3.17 19.90
C GLY A 210 -30.57 -2.75 20.66
N GLY A 211 -31.58 -2.18 19.97
CA GLY A 211 -32.82 -1.71 20.61
C GLY A 211 -33.74 -2.82 21.13
N ALA A 212 -33.48 -4.09 20.79
CA ALA A 212 -34.16 -5.25 21.36
C ALA A 212 -33.25 -6.13 22.24
N THR A 213 -31.95 -5.78 22.34
CA THR A 213 -30.91 -6.73 22.79
C THR A 213 -29.84 -6.10 23.72
N SER A 214 -29.98 -4.81 24.08
CA SER A 214 -29.12 -4.18 25.08
C SER A 214 -29.36 -4.77 26.48
N ALA A 215 -28.46 -5.64 26.92
CA ALA A 215 -28.42 -6.19 28.27
C ALA A 215 -28.22 -5.09 29.34
N PHE A 216 -29.32 -4.64 29.94
CA PHE A 216 -29.37 -4.27 31.36
C PHE A 216 -30.74 -4.60 31.96
N LYS A 217 -31.10 -5.89 31.98
CA LYS A 217 -32.17 -6.40 32.86
C LYS A 217 -31.91 -7.88 33.20
N GLY A 218 -30.77 -8.13 33.84
CA GLY A 218 -30.35 -9.47 34.23
C GLY A 218 -29.76 -9.57 35.63
N LEU A 219 -29.99 -8.58 36.51
CA LEU A 219 -29.56 -8.68 37.91
C LEU A 219 -30.58 -8.28 38.99
N MET A 220 -31.80 -7.89 38.66
CA MET A 220 -32.90 -7.75 39.64
C MET A 220 -34.27 -7.79 38.96
N GLY A 221 -35.18 -8.66 39.44
CA GLY A 221 -36.63 -8.52 39.21
C GLY A 221 -37.35 -9.78 38.74
N ASN A 222 -38.04 -10.42 39.68
CA ASN A 222 -38.65 -11.76 39.62
C ASN A 222 -39.96 -11.92 38.80
N PHE A 223 -40.26 -11.09 37.79
CA PHE A 223 -41.52 -11.27 37.02
C PHE A 223 -41.37 -10.81 35.57
N ASP A 224 -41.59 -11.74 34.64
CA ASP A 224 -41.44 -11.61 33.20
C ASP A 224 -42.05 -10.36 32.57
N ARG A 225 -41.37 -9.83 31.53
CA ARG A 225 -41.87 -9.77 30.14
C ARG A 225 -41.00 -8.83 29.29
N GLU A 226 -39.85 -9.35 28.89
CA GLU A 226 -39.14 -9.13 27.62
C GLU A 226 -37.74 -9.72 27.83
N VAL A 227 -37.53 -10.92 27.30
CA VAL A 227 -36.22 -11.55 27.29
C VAL A 227 -35.36 -10.73 26.33
N GLY A 228 -34.53 -9.84 26.87
CA GLY A 228 -33.32 -9.47 26.16
C GLY A 228 -32.56 -10.76 25.91
N ASP A 229 -32.28 -11.06 24.64
CA ASP A 229 -31.65 -12.27 24.10
C ASP A 229 -30.27 -12.65 24.68
N GLY A 230 -29.75 -11.88 25.65
CA GLY A 230 -28.42 -12.07 26.23
C GLY A 230 -27.29 -11.52 25.36
N GLU A 231 -27.58 -10.81 24.26
CA GLU A 231 -26.60 -10.29 23.31
C GLU A 231 -26.16 -8.84 23.62
N GLY A 232 -25.83 -8.57 24.89
CA GLY A 232 -25.22 -7.29 25.28
C GLY A 232 -23.86 -7.09 24.59
N GLY A 233 -23.77 -6.17 23.64
CA GLY A 233 -22.51 -5.79 23.01
C GLY A 233 -21.68 -4.85 23.89
N ASP A 234 -20.63 -5.38 24.53
CA ASP A 234 -19.63 -4.56 25.22
C ASP A 234 -18.84 -3.66 24.23
N MET A 235 -18.23 -2.59 24.73
CA MET A 235 -17.39 -1.67 23.94
C MET A 235 -16.32 -2.43 23.14
N LYS A 236 -15.81 -3.53 23.69
CA LYS A 236 -14.83 -4.39 23.01
C LYS A 236 -15.40 -5.13 21.80
N VAL A 237 -16.67 -5.55 21.85
CA VAL A 237 -17.38 -6.17 20.71
C VAL A 237 -17.59 -5.12 19.62
N PHE A 238 -18.02 -3.92 20.02
CA PHE A 238 -18.19 -2.78 19.11
C PHE A 238 -16.88 -2.40 18.41
N GLY A 239 -15.81 -2.18 19.17
CA GLY A 239 -14.49 -1.86 18.66
C GLY A 239 -13.93 -2.95 17.76
N THR A 240 -14.04 -4.22 18.15
CA THR A 240 -13.54 -5.35 17.33
C THR A 240 -14.28 -5.47 15.99
N THR A 241 -15.57 -5.13 15.95
CA THR A 241 -16.37 -5.14 14.71
C THR A 241 -15.92 -4.03 13.76
N ILE A 242 -15.79 -2.79 14.23
CA ILE A 242 -15.29 -1.66 13.42
C ILE A 242 -13.86 -1.94 12.93
N TYR A 243 -13.04 -2.52 13.79
CA TYR A 243 -11.69 -2.90 13.44
C TYR A 243 -11.63 -3.97 12.34
N SER A 244 -12.50 -4.99 12.40
CA SER A 244 -12.63 -5.99 11.34
C SER A 244 -12.96 -5.34 10.00
N GLN A 245 -13.85 -4.35 10.00
CA GLN A 245 -14.22 -3.59 8.80
C GLN A 245 -13.05 -2.79 8.24
N LEU A 246 -12.21 -2.18 9.09
CA LEU A 246 -11.01 -1.49 8.63
C LEU A 246 -10.06 -2.43 7.89
N ILE A 247 -9.88 -3.67 8.37
CA ILE A 247 -9.07 -4.69 7.68
C ILE A 247 -9.71 -5.05 6.33
N PHE A 248 -11.03 -5.28 6.30
CA PHE A 248 -11.74 -5.56 5.05
C PHE A 248 -11.64 -4.41 4.04
N VAL A 249 -11.74 -3.15 4.47
CA VAL A 249 -11.60 -2.00 3.57
C VAL A 249 -10.17 -1.88 3.04
N VAL A 250 -9.15 -2.04 3.89
CA VAL A 250 -7.75 -2.00 3.46
C VAL A 250 -7.45 -3.10 2.45
N THR A 251 -7.94 -4.32 2.69
CA THR A 251 -7.77 -5.47 1.77
C THR A 251 -8.56 -5.31 0.48
N MET A 252 -9.79 -4.79 0.51
CA MET A 252 -10.53 -4.46 -0.71
C MET A 252 -9.85 -3.35 -1.51
N LYS A 253 -9.35 -2.31 -0.83
CA LYS A 253 -8.60 -1.23 -1.49
C LYS A 253 -7.31 -1.73 -2.12
N SER A 254 -6.59 -2.66 -1.48
CA SER A 254 -5.39 -3.26 -2.07
C SER A 254 -5.72 -4.05 -3.34
N LEU A 255 -6.85 -4.76 -3.38
CA LEU A 255 -7.34 -5.44 -4.58
C LEU A 255 -7.69 -4.46 -5.72
N ILE A 256 -8.25 -3.29 -5.39
CA ILE A 256 -8.65 -2.27 -6.38
C ILE A 256 -7.43 -1.58 -7.01
N HIS A 257 -6.35 -1.35 -6.25
CA HIS A 257 -5.15 -0.63 -6.72
C HIS A 257 -3.98 -1.54 -7.13
N GLY A 258 -4.04 -2.83 -6.84
CA GLY A 258 -3.09 -3.82 -7.36
C GLY A 258 -3.34 -4.07 -8.85
N GLU A 259 -2.28 -3.98 -9.66
CA GLU A 259 -2.42 -3.98 -11.13
C GLU A 259 -2.13 -5.33 -11.78
N PHE A 260 -1.37 -6.23 -11.13
CA PHE A 260 -1.19 -7.58 -11.68
C PHE A 260 -0.88 -8.65 -10.63
N PRO A 261 -1.40 -9.90 -10.76
CA PRO A 261 -1.04 -11.01 -9.89
C PRO A 261 0.33 -11.56 -10.28
N THR A 262 1.26 -11.53 -9.34
CA THR A 262 2.66 -11.86 -9.62
C THR A 262 3.09 -13.18 -9.00
N PHE A 263 2.66 -14.29 -9.61
CA PHE A 263 3.51 -15.47 -9.77
C PHE A 263 3.17 -16.15 -11.11
N THR A 264 3.50 -15.51 -12.22
CA THR A 264 3.62 -16.23 -13.50
C THR A 264 4.95 -16.98 -13.50
N CYS A 265 4.99 -18.16 -12.88
CA CYS A 265 5.83 -19.21 -13.44
C CYS A 265 5.33 -19.43 -14.88
N ARG A 266 6.25 -19.34 -15.86
CA ARG A 266 6.08 -19.58 -17.30
C ARG A 266 4.65 -19.89 -17.78
N ARG A 267 4.09 -19.01 -18.63
CA ARG A 267 3.07 -19.38 -19.62
C ARG A 267 3.62 -20.60 -20.38
N GLY A 268 3.16 -21.82 -20.04
CA GLY A 268 3.63 -23.02 -20.75
C GLY A 268 3.48 -24.38 -20.05
N LYS A 269 3.18 -24.49 -18.75
CA LYS A 269 2.94 -25.82 -18.14
C LYS A 269 1.81 -25.81 -17.12
N GLY A 270 0.65 -26.34 -17.49
CA GLY A 270 -0.28 -27.13 -16.66
C GLY A 270 -0.86 -26.57 -15.35
N GLU A 271 -0.46 -25.41 -14.85
CA GLU A 271 -0.93 -24.94 -13.54
C GLU A 271 -2.34 -24.34 -13.66
N GLY A 272 -3.34 -25.10 -13.19
CA GLY A 272 -4.74 -24.66 -13.15
C GLY A 272 -4.94 -23.39 -12.32
N TRP A 273 -6.07 -22.70 -12.54
CA TRP A 273 -6.49 -21.49 -11.81
C TRP A 273 -6.39 -21.60 -10.26
N PRO A 274 -6.70 -22.75 -9.61
CA PRO A 274 -6.60 -22.87 -8.14
C PRO A 274 -5.17 -22.74 -7.60
N HIS A 275 -4.16 -23.24 -8.32
CA HIS A 275 -2.76 -23.13 -7.92
C HIS A 275 -2.24 -21.69 -8.01
N ARG A 276 -2.86 -20.86 -8.85
CA ARG A 276 -2.52 -19.43 -9.01
C ARG A 276 -3.15 -18.56 -7.91
N LEU A 277 -4.22 -19.03 -7.26
CA LEU A 277 -5.01 -18.22 -6.34
C LEU A 277 -4.20 -17.81 -5.09
N GLY A 278 -3.43 -18.73 -4.51
CA GLY A 278 -2.58 -18.46 -3.33
C GLY A 278 -1.52 -17.37 -3.55
N TYR A 279 -1.22 -17.09 -4.82
CA TYR A 279 -0.19 -16.18 -5.28
C TYR A 279 -0.73 -14.88 -5.90
N THR A 280 -2.05 -14.76 -6.01
CA THR A 280 -2.73 -13.55 -6.49
C THR A 280 -2.98 -12.57 -5.35
N TRP A 281 -3.30 -11.30 -5.67
CA TRP A 281 -3.76 -10.33 -4.67
C TRP A 281 -4.92 -10.86 -3.82
N ILE A 282 -5.75 -11.73 -4.41
CA ILE A 282 -6.84 -12.42 -3.75
C ILE A 282 -6.28 -13.35 -2.66
N GLY A 283 -5.31 -14.20 -2.97
CA GLY A 283 -4.68 -15.10 -1.99
C GLY A 283 -4.00 -14.36 -0.83
N VAL A 284 -3.26 -13.29 -1.13
CA VAL A 284 -2.62 -12.45 -0.10
C VAL A 284 -3.65 -11.78 0.80
N SER A 285 -4.74 -11.28 0.23
CA SER A 285 -5.84 -10.65 0.99
C SER A 285 -6.57 -11.67 1.87
N TRP A 286 -6.87 -12.86 1.34
CA TRP A 286 -7.45 -13.95 2.12
C TRP A 286 -6.53 -14.42 3.24
N PHE A 287 -5.22 -14.52 3.00
CA PHE A 287 -4.26 -14.88 4.02
C PHE A 287 -4.25 -13.88 5.18
N SER A 288 -4.31 -12.57 4.88
CA SER A 288 -4.44 -11.51 5.89
C SER A 288 -5.74 -11.64 6.70
N ILE A 289 -6.87 -11.89 6.06
CA ILE A 289 -8.18 -12.05 6.72
C ILE A 289 -8.19 -13.31 7.60
N ILE A 290 -7.71 -14.45 7.08
CA ILE A 290 -7.64 -15.73 7.80
C ILE A 290 -6.71 -15.59 9.01
N PHE A 291 -5.56 -14.94 8.85
CA PHE A 291 -4.65 -14.67 9.95
C PHE A 291 -5.31 -13.81 11.03
N TYR A 292 -6.06 -12.78 10.65
CA TYR A 292 -6.78 -11.94 11.60
C TYR A 292 -7.82 -12.73 12.39
N ILE A 293 -8.65 -13.54 11.71
CA ILE A 293 -9.65 -14.38 12.36
C ILE A 293 -8.97 -15.39 13.29
N TRP A 294 -7.91 -16.05 12.84
CA TRP A 294 -7.12 -16.97 13.65
C TRP A 294 -6.56 -16.27 14.89
N PHE A 295 -6.03 -15.05 14.74
CA PHE A 295 -5.53 -14.26 15.86
C PHE A 295 -6.62 -13.96 16.89
N LEU A 296 -7.83 -13.55 16.46
CA LEU A 296 -8.94 -13.30 17.38
C LEU A 296 -9.31 -14.55 18.21
N TYR A 297 -9.31 -15.74 17.59
CA TYR A 297 -9.56 -16.99 18.29
C TYR A 297 -8.43 -17.35 19.25
N MET A 298 -7.16 -17.20 18.84
CA MET A 298 -6.00 -17.44 19.70
C MET A 298 -5.97 -16.48 20.89
N TYR A 299 -6.29 -15.21 20.66
CA TYR A 299 -6.33 -14.17 21.69
C TYR A 299 -7.37 -14.50 22.78
N MET A 300 -8.56 -14.97 22.38
CA MET A 300 -9.56 -15.50 23.32
C MET A 300 -9.07 -16.74 24.09
N LEU A 301 -8.46 -17.71 23.40
CA LEU A 301 -7.98 -18.95 24.03
C LEU A 301 -6.90 -18.68 25.09
N ILE A 302 -6.02 -17.72 24.83
CA ILE A 302 -5.00 -17.28 25.80
C ILE A 302 -5.66 -16.62 27.01
N GLY A 303 -6.68 -15.78 26.81
CA GLY A 303 -7.45 -15.19 27.91
C GLY A 303 -8.11 -16.24 28.81
N ARG A 304 -8.65 -17.32 28.22
CA ARG A 304 -9.24 -18.44 28.98
C ARG A 304 -8.23 -19.19 29.85
N ARG A 305 -6.94 -19.17 29.50
CA ARG A 305 -5.85 -19.78 30.29
C ARG A 305 -5.43 -18.96 31.52
N GLY A 306 -6.10 -17.85 31.81
CA GLY A 306 -5.95 -17.13 33.08
C GLY A 306 -4.84 -16.07 33.11
N VAL A 307 -4.34 -15.63 31.96
CA VAL A 307 -3.41 -14.49 31.90
C VAL A 307 -4.21 -13.19 32.05
N GLY A 308 -4.05 -12.50 33.18
CA GLY A 308 -4.97 -11.47 33.68
C GLY A 308 -5.25 -10.30 32.73
N THR A 309 -4.32 -9.92 31.85
CA THR A 309 -4.50 -8.82 30.89
C THR A 309 -5.52 -9.13 29.78
N PHE A 310 -5.85 -10.39 29.55
CA PHE A 310 -6.69 -10.84 28.45
C PHE A 310 -8.10 -11.28 28.88
N PHE A 311 -8.39 -11.25 30.19
CA PHE A 311 -9.65 -11.75 30.75
C PHE A 311 -10.87 -11.00 30.20
N SER A 312 -10.72 -9.70 29.98
CA SER A 312 -11.79 -8.86 29.41
C SER A 312 -12.08 -9.15 27.93
N PHE A 313 -11.31 -10.00 27.25
CA PHE A 313 -11.58 -10.40 25.86
C PHE A 313 -12.18 -11.81 25.74
N ILE A 314 -12.40 -12.51 26.86
CA ILE A 314 -13.04 -13.81 26.86
C ILE A 314 -14.48 -13.63 26.33
N TYR A 315 -14.88 -14.48 25.38
CA TYR A 315 -16.17 -14.46 24.68
C TYR A 315 -16.43 -13.32 23.67
N VAL A 316 -15.52 -12.34 23.51
CA VAL A 316 -15.68 -11.30 22.49
C VAL A 316 -15.69 -11.89 21.07
N THR A 317 -14.78 -12.82 20.77
CA THR A 317 -14.67 -13.43 19.43
C THR A 317 -15.94 -14.20 19.01
N PRO A 318 -16.53 -15.10 19.83
CA PRO A 318 -17.81 -15.73 19.53
C PRO A 318 -18.97 -14.73 19.39
N HIS A 319 -19.01 -13.66 20.19
CA HIS A 319 -20.04 -12.63 20.06
C HIS A 319 -19.94 -11.87 18.73
N VAL A 320 -18.72 -11.55 18.28
CA VAL A 320 -18.49 -10.84 17.01
C VAL A 320 -18.71 -11.74 15.81
N LEU A 321 -18.24 -13.00 15.84
CA LEU A 321 -18.18 -13.89 14.67
C LEU A 321 -19.24 -14.98 14.63
N ASN A 322 -19.83 -15.41 15.75
CA ASN A 322 -20.70 -16.60 15.76
C ASN A 322 -22.14 -16.30 16.22
N MET A 323 -22.35 -15.30 17.07
CA MET A 323 -23.66 -15.04 17.68
C MET A 323 -24.48 -14.01 16.89
N ARG A 324 -23.91 -12.85 16.55
CA ARG A 324 -24.64 -11.81 15.80
C ARG A 324 -24.59 -12.05 14.29
N SER A 325 -25.74 -12.25 13.67
CA SER A 325 -25.84 -12.21 12.20
C SER A 325 -25.63 -10.79 11.64
N ILE A 326 -26.03 -9.77 12.42
CA ILE A 326 -25.88 -8.35 12.04
C ILE A 326 -24.41 -7.92 11.92
N THR A 327 -23.49 -8.50 12.70
CA THR A 327 -22.07 -8.17 12.60
C THR A 327 -21.48 -8.66 11.28
N TRP A 328 -21.91 -9.82 10.76
CA TRP A 328 -21.51 -10.28 9.42
C TRP A 328 -22.06 -9.40 8.30
N MET A 329 -23.34 -9.04 8.38
CA MET A 329 -23.95 -8.14 7.40
C MET A 329 -23.21 -6.81 7.35
N VAL A 330 -22.97 -6.20 8.51
CA VAL A 330 -22.27 -4.93 8.65
C VAL A 330 -20.80 -5.05 8.25
N SER A 331 -20.14 -6.18 8.55
CA SER A 331 -18.74 -6.42 8.17
C SER A 331 -18.51 -6.60 6.67
N ILE A 332 -19.53 -6.98 5.90
CA ILE A 332 -19.42 -7.13 4.43
C ILE A 332 -19.98 -5.89 3.71
N LEU A 333 -21.15 -5.41 4.14
CA LEU A 333 -21.86 -4.32 3.47
C LEU A 333 -21.15 -2.98 3.64
N VAL A 334 -20.65 -2.67 4.84
CA VAL A 334 -20.04 -1.36 5.09
C VAL A 334 -18.72 -1.20 4.33
N PRO A 335 -17.79 -2.19 4.32
CA PRO A 335 -16.59 -2.09 3.49
C PRO A 335 -16.86 -1.98 2.00
N THR A 336 -17.87 -2.71 1.49
CA THR A 336 -18.24 -2.63 0.08
C THR A 336 -18.78 -1.24 -0.27
N ILE A 337 -19.67 -0.66 0.53
CA ILE A 337 -20.15 0.72 0.36
C ILE A 337 -18.99 1.73 0.40
N ALA A 338 -18.09 1.61 1.38
CA ALA A 338 -16.93 2.48 1.50
C ALA A 338 -15.99 2.39 0.29
N CYS A 339 -15.86 1.22 -0.33
CA CYS A 339 -15.02 1.01 -1.50
C CYS A 339 -15.69 1.46 -2.82
N ILE A 340 -17.03 1.43 -2.92
CA ILE A 340 -17.74 1.89 -4.13
C ILE A 340 -17.36 3.33 -4.49
N LEU A 341 -17.22 4.21 -3.50
CA LEU A 341 -16.82 5.60 -3.74
C LEU A 341 -15.39 5.71 -4.30
N ASP A 342 -14.47 4.87 -3.83
CA ASP A 342 -13.09 4.82 -4.36
C ASP A 342 -13.06 4.26 -5.78
N VAL A 343 -13.84 3.21 -6.06
CA VAL A 343 -13.98 2.64 -7.41
C VAL A 343 -14.58 3.66 -8.37
N ALA A 344 -15.66 4.33 -7.99
CA ALA A 344 -16.30 5.36 -8.81
C ALA A 344 -15.35 6.54 -9.09
N GLY A 345 -14.65 7.03 -8.05
CA GLY A 345 -13.66 8.10 -8.21
C GLY A 345 -12.48 7.69 -9.10
N LYS A 346 -12.01 6.44 -8.98
CA LYS A 346 -10.96 5.89 -9.86
C LYS A 346 -11.45 5.74 -11.30
N LEU A 347 -12.65 5.20 -11.52
CA LEU A 347 -13.24 5.06 -12.85
C LEU A 347 -13.40 6.41 -13.54
N TYR A 348 -13.94 7.41 -12.82
CA TYR A 348 -14.08 8.77 -13.34
C TYR A 348 -12.72 9.38 -13.71
N SER A 349 -11.73 9.25 -12.82
CA SER A 349 -10.37 9.73 -13.09
C SER A 349 -9.76 9.07 -14.33
N ASN A 350 -9.93 7.75 -14.48
CA ASN A 350 -9.36 7.02 -15.60
C ASN A 350 -10.05 7.37 -16.93
N LEU A 351 -11.36 7.63 -16.92
CA LEU A 351 -12.12 7.94 -18.13
C LEU A 351 -11.86 9.35 -18.65
N TYR A 352 -11.81 10.35 -17.77
CA TYR A 352 -11.73 11.76 -18.15
C TYR A 352 -10.32 12.36 -18.07
N TYR A 353 -9.47 11.84 -17.18
CA TYR A 353 -8.12 12.35 -16.94
C TYR A 353 -7.11 11.20 -16.81
N PRO A 354 -6.94 10.38 -17.86
CA PRO A 354 -6.04 9.23 -17.81
C PRO A 354 -4.59 9.68 -17.64
N THR A 355 -3.88 8.95 -16.79
CA THR A 355 -2.42 9.12 -16.63
C THR A 355 -1.69 8.52 -17.83
N GLN A 356 -0.47 8.99 -18.12
CA GLN A 356 0.31 8.45 -19.24
C GLN A 356 0.56 6.95 -19.05
N SER A 357 0.85 6.56 -17.80
CA SER A 357 1.00 5.17 -17.41
C SER A 357 -0.25 4.32 -17.68
N GLN A 358 -1.46 4.87 -17.50
CA GLN A 358 -2.72 4.18 -17.77
C GLN A 358 -2.97 4.00 -19.27
N ILE A 359 -2.71 5.04 -20.08
CA ILE A 359 -2.84 4.98 -21.54
C ILE A 359 -1.94 3.87 -22.10
N HIS A 360 -0.68 3.84 -21.66
CA HIS A 360 0.26 2.79 -22.04
C HIS A 360 -0.17 1.40 -21.57
N ALA A 361 -0.80 1.28 -20.39
CA ALA A 361 -1.35 0.01 -19.91
C ALA A 361 -2.50 -0.49 -20.80
N GLU A 362 -3.39 0.40 -21.25
CA GLU A 362 -4.47 0.05 -22.18
C GLU A 362 -3.94 -0.35 -23.57
N ILE A 363 -2.93 0.36 -24.07
CA ILE A 363 -2.27 0.01 -25.34
C ILE A 363 -1.59 -1.35 -25.23
N ALA A 364 -0.80 -1.58 -24.17
CA ALA A 364 -0.13 -2.86 -23.93
C ALA A 364 -1.13 -4.03 -23.81
N ALA A 365 -2.28 -3.81 -23.17
CA ALA A 365 -3.35 -4.80 -23.07
C ALA A 365 -3.95 -5.14 -24.45
N LYS A 366 -4.18 -4.14 -25.31
CA LYS A 366 -4.68 -4.34 -26.68
C LYS A 366 -3.66 -5.08 -27.55
N GLU A 367 -2.40 -4.68 -27.54
CA GLU A 367 -1.32 -5.33 -28.28
C GLU A 367 -1.06 -6.78 -27.83
N GLY A 368 -1.15 -7.03 -26.52
CA GLY A 368 -1.03 -8.37 -25.94
C GLY A 368 -2.15 -9.32 -26.40
N THR A 369 -3.33 -8.78 -26.68
CA THR A 369 -4.48 -9.55 -27.19
C THR A 369 -4.33 -9.85 -28.68
N GLN A 370 -3.71 -8.95 -29.46
CA GLN A 370 -3.44 -9.17 -30.89
C GLN A 370 -2.32 -10.18 -31.16
N LYS A 371 -1.29 -10.29 -30.29
CA LYS A 371 -0.19 -11.25 -30.45
C LYS A 371 -0.56 -12.70 -30.09
N ASN A 372 -1.64 -12.91 -29.33
CA ASN A 372 -2.20 -14.22 -29.00
C ASN A 372 -3.71 -14.22 -29.30
N PRO A 373 -4.14 -14.30 -30.58
CA PRO A 373 -5.51 -14.65 -30.87
C PRO A 373 -5.76 -16.05 -30.29
N ALA A 374 -6.86 -16.18 -29.55
CA ALA A 374 -7.21 -17.34 -28.74
C ALA A 374 -7.11 -18.69 -29.48
#